data_AF-A0AAV0IEJ1-F1
#
_entry.id   AF-A0AAV0IEJ1-F1
#
_cell.length_a   1.000
_cell.length_b   1.000
_cell.length_c   1.000
_cell.angle_alpha   90.00
_cell.angle_beta   90.00
_cell.angle_gamma   90.00
#
_symmetry.space_group_name_H-M   'P 1'
#
loop_
_entity.id
_entity.type
_entity.pdbx_description
1 polymer ?
#
loop_
_entity_poly.entity_id
_entity_poly.type
_entity_poly.pdbx_seq_one_letter_code
_entity_poly.pdbx_strand_id
1 'polypeptide(L)'
;MWWLFDPGHYVPQLSQAVVWHNKATKSQTINLKGYMVGNALTDDYHDHLGVFQFLWAAGMISDQTYKQLNDACDSVSFIHSSHACNRYLDIADQEVGHIDPYSAFTPPCTPNISQSNQLLKRRRVIGTVRERYDPCTEKHSTAYFNLREVQEALHVPAELAPSKWETCNNLINEHWKDSPSSVLDVYKELIQAGLRIWMFSGDTDTVIPVTSTRYTIDALKLQTVKPWRAWYDDGEVGGWTQEYNGLTFVAVRGAGHEVPLHRPKLALTLAKSFLAGSSMPAAASLELVSDS
;
A
#
# COMPACT_ATOMS: atom_id res chain seq x y z
N MET A 1 13.34 -10.13 -3.41
CA MET A 1 13.00 -10.45 -2.00
C MET A 1 12.25 -9.25 -1.46
N TRP A 2 10.98 -9.17 -1.83
CA TRP A 2 10.05 -8.15 -1.37
C TRP A 2 9.11 -8.85 -0.36
N TRP A 3 8.09 -8.20 0.19
CA TRP A 3 7.04 -8.84 1.02
C TRP A 3 7.45 -9.14 2.48
N LEU A 4 7.21 -8.21 3.41
CA LEU A 4 6.58 -8.53 4.72
C LEU A 4 6.26 -7.30 5.55
N PHE A 5 5.56 -6.35 4.93
CA PHE A 5 4.58 -5.57 5.67
C PHE A 5 3.31 -5.65 4.84
N ASP A 6 2.49 -6.66 5.12
CA ASP A 6 1.19 -6.76 4.47
C ASP A 6 0.09 -6.31 5.44
N PRO A 7 -0.17 -4.99 5.52
CA PRO A 7 -1.28 -4.48 6.32
C PRO A 7 -2.63 -5.05 5.86
N GLY A 8 -2.72 -5.63 4.66
CA GLY A 8 -3.92 -6.25 4.14
C GLY A 8 -4.34 -7.52 4.87
N HIS A 9 -3.41 -8.25 5.48
CA HIS A 9 -3.71 -9.36 6.39
C HIS A 9 -3.84 -8.90 7.84
N TYR A 10 -2.84 -8.15 8.32
CA TYR A 10 -2.76 -7.79 9.75
C TYR A 10 -3.91 -6.90 10.22
N VAL A 11 -4.26 -5.87 9.45
CA VAL A 11 -5.26 -4.87 9.90
C VAL A 11 -6.67 -5.48 9.98
N PRO A 12 -7.17 -6.25 8.97
CA PRO A 12 -8.45 -6.93 9.09
C PRO A 12 -8.47 -7.98 10.21
N GLN A 13 -7.44 -8.82 10.32
CA GLN A 13 -7.42 -9.88 11.34
C GLN A 13 -7.36 -9.29 12.77
N LEU A 14 -6.57 -8.23 12.98
CA LEU A 14 -6.58 -7.51 14.26
C LEU A 14 -7.95 -6.88 14.53
N SER A 15 -8.57 -6.27 13.52
CA SER A 15 -9.91 -5.69 13.63
C SER A 15 -10.96 -6.74 14.01
N GLN A 16 -10.85 -7.95 13.46
CA GLN A 16 -11.68 -9.11 13.81
C GLN A 16 -11.49 -9.54 15.25
N ALA A 17 -10.24 -9.64 15.72
CA ALA A 17 -9.96 -9.95 17.12
C ALA A 17 -10.58 -8.90 18.07
N VAL A 18 -10.51 -7.61 17.72
CA VAL A 18 -11.15 -6.53 18.50
C VAL A 18 -12.67 -6.66 18.51
N VAL A 19 -13.29 -6.95 17.35
CA VAL A 19 -14.75 -7.17 17.26
C VAL A 19 -15.19 -8.37 18.10
N TRP A 20 -14.47 -9.49 18.05
CA TRP A 20 -14.74 -10.68 18.85
C TRP A 20 -14.59 -10.41 20.35
N HIS A 21 -13.51 -9.72 20.75
CA HIS A 21 -13.29 -9.29 22.13
C HIS A 21 -14.45 -8.43 22.64
N ASN A 22 -14.88 -7.43 21.86
CA ASN A 22 -15.97 -6.53 22.23
C ASN A 22 -17.31 -7.28 22.38
N LYS A 23 -17.59 -8.26 21.51
CA LYS A 23 -18.79 -9.12 21.61
C LYS A 23 -18.78 -9.95 22.90
N ALA A 24 -17.60 -10.44 23.32
CA ALA A 24 -17.45 -11.31 24.48
C ALA A 24 -17.48 -10.57 25.82
N THR A 25 -16.74 -9.46 25.97
CA THR A 25 -16.47 -8.84 27.29
C THR A 25 -17.48 -7.77 27.69
N LYS A 26 -18.17 -7.11 26.74
CA LYS A 26 -19.22 -6.05 26.90
C LYS A 26 -18.90 -4.83 27.81
N SER A 27 -18.02 -4.92 28.80
CA SER A 27 -17.67 -3.87 29.76
C SER A 27 -16.32 -3.22 29.51
N GLN A 28 -15.39 -3.91 28.85
CA GLN A 28 -14.06 -3.42 28.48
C GLN A 28 -13.89 -3.44 26.96
N THR A 29 -14.62 -2.55 26.28
CA THR A 29 -14.65 -2.50 24.82
C THR A 29 -13.64 -1.50 24.24
N ILE A 30 -13.07 -1.84 23.09
CA ILE A 30 -12.27 -0.93 22.26
C ILE A 30 -13.22 -0.28 21.26
N ASN A 31 -13.26 1.06 21.22
CA ASN A 31 -14.16 1.81 20.34
C ASN A 31 -13.69 1.85 18.87
N LEU A 32 -13.52 0.69 18.25
CA LEU A 32 -13.13 0.55 16.85
C LEU A 32 -14.28 0.99 15.94
N LYS A 33 -14.05 2.01 15.11
CA LYS A 33 -15.04 2.54 14.14
C LYS A 33 -14.82 2.07 12.71
N GLY A 34 -13.61 1.66 12.38
CA GLY A 34 -13.20 1.32 11.03
C GLY A 34 -11.69 1.32 10.89
N TYR A 35 -11.22 0.99 9.69
CA TYR A 35 -9.81 0.99 9.34
C TYR A 35 -9.61 1.33 7.85
N MET A 36 -8.38 1.69 7.51
CA MET A 36 -7.92 1.82 6.12
C MET A 36 -6.73 0.88 5.90
N VAL A 37 -6.64 0.31 4.70
CA VAL A 37 -5.45 -0.43 4.26
C VAL A 37 -5.00 0.06 2.88
N GLY A 38 -3.69 0.21 2.73
CA GLY A 38 -3.06 0.74 1.52
C GLY A 38 -2.29 -0.35 0.78
N ASN A 39 -2.48 -0.47 -0.54
CA ASN A 39 -1.74 -1.40 -1.42
C ASN A 39 -1.64 -2.81 -0.80
N ALA A 40 -2.78 -3.29 -0.33
CA ALA A 40 -2.90 -4.43 0.57
C ALA A 40 -2.99 -5.75 -0.20
N LEU A 41 -2.04 -6.66 0.05
CA LEU A 41 -2.19 -8.07 -0.31
C LEU A 41 -3.30 -8.65 0.58
N THR A 42 -4.23 -9.37 -0.02
CA THR A 42 -5.53 -9.71 0.61
C THR A 42 -6.00 -11.10 0.23
N ASP A 43 -5.75 -11.50 -1.01
CA ASP A 43 -6.14 -12.78 -1.58
C ASP A 43 -5.14 -13.17 -2.68
N ASP A 44 -4.34 -14.20 -2.41
CA ASP A 44 -3.22 -14.62 -3.26
C ASP A 44 -3.62 -14.79 -4.73
N TYR A 45 -4.79 -15.38 -5.00
CA TYR A 45 -5.29 -15.60 -6.35
C TYR A 45 -5.59 -14.28 -7.07
N HIS A 46 -6.42 -13.43 -6.46
CA HIS A 46 -6.86 -12.18 -7.08
C HIS A 46 -5.71 -11.17 -7.18
N ASP A 47 -4.80 -11.20 -6.22
CA ASP A 47 -3.64 -10.33 -6.21
C ASP A 47 -2.62 -10.73 -7.29
N HIS A 48 -2.33 -12.03 -7.49
CA HIS A 48 -1.55 -12.49 -8.64
C HIS A 48 -2.17 -12.07 -9.98
N LEU A 49 -3.46 -12.34 -10.17
CA LEU A 49 -4.19 -11.97 -11.38
C LEU A 49 -4.05 -10.47 -11.66
N GLY A 50 -4.21 -9.65 -10.63
CA GLY A 50 -4.08 -8.20 -10.74
C GLY A 50 -2.66 -7.74 -11.06
N VAL A 51 -1.63 -8.31 -10.41
CA VAL A 51 -0.22 -7.97 -10.66
C VAL A 51 0.13 -8.27 -12.11
N PHE A 52 -0.17 -9.49 -12.58
CA PHE A 52 0.18 -9.89 -13.94
C PHE A 52 -0.57 -9.07 -14.98
N GLN A 53 -1.85 -8.79 -14.74
CA GLN A 53 -2.64 -7.94 -15.64
C GLN A 53 -2.05 -6.53 -15.71
N PHE A 54 -1.65 -5.94 -14.57
CA PHE A 54 -1.07 -4.60 -14.55
C PHE A 54 0.25 -4.55 -15.32
N LEU A 55 1.18 -5.46 -15.03
CA LEU A 55 2.49 -5.53 -15.69
C LEU A 55 2.33 -5.67 -17.21
N TRP A 56 1.41 -6.54 -17.65
CA TRP A 56 1.12 -6.74 -19.07
C TRP A 56 0.49 -5.49 -19.71
N ALA A 57 -0.55 -4.93 -19.08
CA ALA A 57 -1.25 -3.75 -19.60
C ALA A 57 -0.36 -2.49 -19.61
N ALA A 58 0.62 -2.41 -18.70
CA ALA A 58 1.63 -1.36 -18.66
C ALA A 58 2.78 -1.58 -19.67
N GLY A 59 2.79 -2.70 -20.39
CA GLY A 59 3.83 -3.04 -21.38
C GLY A 59 5.17 -3.46 -20.77
N MET A 60 5.17 -3.93 -19.52
CA MET A 60 6.38 -4.31 -18.79
C MET A 60 6.77 -5.79 -18.96
N ILE A 61 5.82 -6.62 -19.38
CA ILE A 61 6.03 -8.05 -19.65
C ILE A 61 5.42 -8.46 -20.98
N SER A 62 5.94 -9.53 -21.58
CA SER A 62 5.45 -10.05 -22.86
C SER A 62 4.13 -10.82 -22.72
N ASP A 63 3.39 -10.97 -23.83
CA ASP A 63 2.17 -11.80 -23.90
C ASP A 63 2.44 -13.25 -23.44
N GLN A 64 3.62 -13.78 -23.78
CA GLN A 64 4.03 -15.12 -23.39
C GLN A 64 4.24 -15.22 -21.88
N THR A 65 4.98 -14.27 -21.29
CA THR A 65 5.22 -14.23 -19.84
C THR A 65 3.91 -14.05 -19.07
N TYR A 66 3.04 -13.13 -19.51
CA TYR A 66 1.71 -12.95 -18.91
C TYR A 66 0.90 -14.25 -18.89
N LYS A 67 0.85 -14.99 -20.01
CA LYS A 67 0.16 -16.28 -20.06
C LYS A 67 0.77 -17.31 -19.10
N GLN A 68 2.09 -17.47 -19.11
CA GLN A 68 2.77 -18.47 -18.29
C GLN A 68 2.65 -18.17 -16.79
N LEU A 69 2.67 -16.89 -16.40
CA LEU A 69 2.44 -16.49 -15.01
C LEU A 69 1.04 -16.88 -14.54
N ASN A 70 0.00 -16.58 -15.33
CA ASN A 70 -1.37 -16.98 -15.00
C ASN A 70 -1.52 -18.50 -14.92
N ASP A 71 -0.86 -19.27 -15.81
CA ASP A 71 -0.93 -20.72 -15.78
C ASP A 71 -0.16 -21.34 -14.59
N ALA A 72 1.01 -20.80 -14.25
CA ALA A 72 1.92 -21.40 -13.26
C ALA A 72 1.72 -20.91 -11.82
N CYS A 73 1.11 -19.75 -11.62
CA CYS A 73 0.94 -19.09 -10.33
C CYS A 73 -0.52 -19.05 -9.84
N ASP A 74 -1.46 -19.67 -10.56
CA ASP A 74 -2.91 -19.58 -10.31
C ASP A 74 -3.30 -19.94 -8.86
N SER A 75 -2.71 -21.00 -8.29
CA SER A 75 -3.10 -21.53 -6.98
C SER A 75 -1.92 -21.65 -6.02
N VAL A 76 -0.97 -20.72 -6.10
CA VAL A 76 0.22 -20.70 -5.23
C VAL A 76 0.16 -19.51 -4.29
N SER A 77 0.86 -19.62 -3.16
CA SER A 77 0.95 -18.51 -2.23
C SER A 77 1.74 -17.35 -2.84
N PHE A 78 1.28 -16.14 -2.58
CA PHE A 78 1.97 -14.93 -3.03
C PHE A 78 3.31 -14.75 -2.29
N ILE A 79 3.35 -15.11 -1.00
CA ILE A 79 4.56 -15.05 -0.17
C ILE A 79 5.45 -16.29 -0.38
N HIS A 80 4.85 -17.49 -0.34
CA HIS A 80 5.56 -18.77 -0.42
C HIS A 80 5.23 -19.50 -1.73
N SER A 81 5.70 -18.93 -2.83
CA SER A 81 5.37 -19.42 -4.17
C SER A 81 6.08 -20.74 -4.53
N SER A 82 5.61 -21.39 -5.60
CA SER A 82 6.17 -22.64 -6.10
C SER A 82 7.41 -22.41 -6.98
N HIS A 83 8.27 -23.43 -7.10
CA HIS A 83 9.42 -23.37 -8.02
C HIS A 83 9.02 -23.13 -9.48
N ALA A 84 7.84 -23.62 -9.90
CA ALA A 84 7.34 -23.42 -11.25
C ALA A 84 6.93 -21.97 -11.48
N CYS A 85 6.21 -21.37 -10.52
CA CYS A 85 5.83 -19.95 -10.57
C CYS A 85 7.06 -19.04 -10.47
N ASN A 86 7.99 -19.31 -9.54
CA ASN A 86 9.22 -18.52 -9.36
C ASN A 86 10.04 -18.41 -10.64
N ARG A 87 10.13 -19.47 -11.44
CA ARG A 87 10.83 -19.41 -12.74
C ARG A 87 10.26 -18.34 -13.67
N TYR A 88 8.93 -18.19 -13.71
CA TYR A 88 8.28 -17.20 -14.57
C TYR A 88 8.28 -15.81 -13.93
N LEU A 89 8.25 -15.72 -12.60
CA LEU A 89 8.49 -14.46 -11.88
C LEU A 89 9.91 -13.93 -12.17
N ASP A 90 10.93 -14.80 -12.21
CA ASP A 90 12.30 -14.40 -12.56
C ASP A 90 12.41 -13.90 -14.01
N ILE A 91 11.65 -14.48 -14.94
CA ILE A 91 11.58 -14.02 -16.34
C ILE A 91 10.89 -12.64 -16.39
N ALA A 92 9.78 -12.48 -15.67
CA ALA A 92 9.07 -11.22 -15.59
C ALA A 92 9.94 -10.10 -15.00
N ASP A 93 10.70 -10.39 -13.93
CA ASP A 93 11.65 -9.45 -13.32
C ASP A 93 12.73 -8.98 -14.33
N GLN A 94 13.23 -9.89 -15.17
CA GLN A 94 14.16 -9.57 -16.25
C GLN A 94 13.52 -8.70 -17.35
N GLU A 95 12.27 -8.97 -17.74
CA GLU A 95 11.54 -8.18 -18.73
C GLU A 95 11.23 -6.76 -18.22
N VAL A 96 10.81 -6.65 -16.95
CA VAL A 96 10.54 -5.39 -16.26
C VAL A 96 11.81 -4.53 -16.17
N GLY A 97 12.94 -5.17 -15.86
CA GLY A 97 14.24 -4.52 -15.77
C GLY A 97 14.41 -3.65 -14.51
N HIS A 98 15.42 -2.77 -14.55
CA HIS A 98 15.86 -2.02 -13.37
C HIS A 98 15.00 -0.77 -13.10
N ILE A 99 13.79 -0.99 -12.60
CA ILE A 99 12.88 0.04 -12.06
C ILE A 99 12.67 -0.14 -10.56
N ASP A 100 12.05 0.84 -9.91
CA ASP A 100 11.54 0.66 -8.55
C ASP A 100 10.13 0.02 -8.62
N PRO A 101 9.94 -1.23 -8.16
CA PRO A 101 8.63 -1.88 -8.24
C PRO A 101 7.58 -1.21 -7.33
N TYR A 102 8.02 -0.49 -6.30
CA TYR A 102 7.09 0.24 -5.42
C TYR A 102 6.57 1.52 -6.06
N SER A 103 7.20 2.02 -7.14
CA SER A 103 6.65 3.11 -7.95
C SER A 103 7.27 3.13 -9.35
N ALA A 104 6.60 2.45 -10.28
CA ALA A 104 7.09 2.14 -11.62
C ALA A 104 7.64 3.33 -12.42
N PHE A 105 7.08 4.52 -12.20
CA PHE A 105 7.38 5.72 -12.98
C PHE A 105 8.27 6.72 -12.24
N THR A 106 8.85 6.33 -11.11
CA THR A 106 9.81 7.15 -10.37
C THR A 106 11.24 6.64 -10.56
N PRO A 107 12.25 7.54 -10.46
CA PRO A 107 13.65 7.11 -10.56
C PRO A 107 14.05 6.22 -9.37
N PRO A 108 14.80 5.12 -9.58
CA PRO A 108 15.28 4.27 -8.49
C PRO A 108 16.42 4.94 -7.70
N CYS A 109 16.68 4.43 -6.49
CA CYS A 109 17.80 4.89 -5.68
C CYS A 109 19.16 4.41 -6.24
N THR A 110 19.87 5.29 -6.94
CA THR A 110 21.20 4.95 -7.49
C THR A 110 22.29 4.90 -6.40
N PRO A 111 23.21 3.92 -6.42
CA PRO A 111 24.29 3.80 -5.42
C PRO A 111 25.37 4.90 -5.52
N ASN A 112 25.49 5.58 -6.68
CA ASN A 112 26.63 6.45 -7.01
C ASN A 112 26.37 7.97 -6.95
N ILE A 113 25.24 8.43 -6.42
CA ILE A 113 25.16 9.85 -6.06
C ILE A 113 26.02 10.03 -4.81
N SER A 114 27.26 10.45 -5.04
CA SER A 114 28.20 10.91 -4.04
C SER A 114 27.47 11.78 -3.00
N GLN A 115 27.14 11.18 -1.86
CA GLN A 115 26.60 11.91 -0.71
C GLN A 115 27.59 12.98 -0.20
N SER A 116 28.83 12.97 -0.71
CA SER A 116 29.90 13.89 -0.34
C SER A 116 29.81 15.31 -0.90
N ASN A 117 29.02 15.60 -1.96
CA ASN A 117 29.00 16.95 -2.57
C ASN A 117 27.69 17.74 -2.37
N GLN A 118 26.62 17.15 -1.83
CA GLN A 118 25.41 17.92 -1.43
C GLN A 118 25.34 18.26 0.07
N LEU A 119 26.06 17.53 0.93
CA LEU A 119 26.07 17.80 2.37
C LEU A 119 26.84 19.08 2.74
N LEU A 120 27.84 19.49 1.94
CA LEU A 120 28.66 20.66 2.23
C LEU A 120 28.10 22.00 1.72
N LYS A 121 27.04 21.99 0.89
CA LYS A 121 26.40 23.23 0.38
C LYS A 121 25.06 23.59 1.02
N ARG A 122 24.52 22.76 1.92
CA ARG A 122 23.27 23.07 2.63
C ARG A 122 23.56 23.70 3.99
N ARG A 123 23.89 24.99 3.97
CA ARG A 123 23.71 25.85 5.14
C ARG A 123 22.26 25.74 5.63
N ARG A 124 22.10 25.33 6.89
CA ARG A 124 20.94 25.51 7.79
C ARG A 124 19.60 25.81 7.10
N VAL A 125 18.90 24.75 6.69
CA VAL A 125 17.43 24.76 6.65
C VAL A 125 16.97 23.51 7.38
N ILE A 126 16.79 23.65 8.69
CA ILE A 126 16.02 22.69 9.48
C ILE A 126 14.57 22.87 9.02
N GLY A 127 13.94 21.80 8.50
CA GLY A 127 12.49 21.75 8.39
C GLY A 127 11.83 22.01 7.02
N THR A 128 12.53 21.93 5.89
CA THR A 128 11.82 21.76 4.61
C THR A 128 11.84 20.29 4.22
N VAL A 129 10.74 19.57 4.47
CA VAL A 129 10.40 18.36 3.72
C VAL A 129 10.50 18.77 2.25
N ARG A 130 11.45 18.21 1.49
CA ARG A 130 11.49 18.47 0.05
C ARG A 130 10.13 18.01 -0.50
N GLU A 131 9.43 18.86 -1.25
CA GLU A 131 8.21 18.46 -1.98
C GLU A 131 8.44 17.32 -2.99
N ARG A 132 9.70 17.00 -3.28
CA ARG A 132 10.09 15.98 -4.25
C ARG A 132 10.44 14.68 -3.53
N TYR A 133 9.82 13.60 -4.01
CA TYR A 133 10.12 12.22 -3.65
C TYR A 133 11.63 11.92 -3.71
N ASP A 134 12.13 11.26 -2.66
CA ASP A 134 13.51 10.79 -2.56
C ASP A 134 13.52 9.25 -2.53
N PRO A 135 13.99 8.58 -3.60
CA PRO A 135 13.97 7.12 -3.67
C PRO A 135 14.92 6.46 -2.66
N CYS A 136 15.83 7.20 -2.05
CA CYS A 136 16.78 6.69 -1.06
C CYS A 136 16.31 6.88 0.39
N THR A 137 15.02 7.19 0.62
CA THR A 137 14.43 7.43 1.95
C THR A 137 14.75 6.31 2.94
N GLU A 138 14.70 5.05 2.52
CA GLU A 138 15.02 3.90 3.37
C GLU A 138 16.45 3.97 3.95
N LYS A 139 17.45 4.31 3.12
CA LYS A 139 18.85 4.44 3.56
C LYS A 139 19.01 5.55 4.59
N HIS A 140 18.26 6.63 4.44
CA HIS A 140 18.24 7.72 5.41
C HIS A 140 17.64 7.28 6.74
N SER A 141 16.52 6.53 6.73
CA SER A 141 15.91 5.95 7.92
C SER A 141 16.86 5.02 8.65
N THR A 142 17.53 4.09 7.93
CA THR A 142 18.51 3.17 8.53
C THR A 142 19.67 3.90 9.18
N ALA A 143 20.21 4.94 8.54
CA ALA A 143 21.28 5.73 9.15
C ALA A 143 20.80 6.47 10.41
N TYR A 144 19.61 7.06 10.38
CA TYR A 144 19.05 7.85 11.48
C TYR A 144 18.70 7.01 12.71
N PHE A 145 17.96 5.91 12.55
CA PHE A 145 17.52 5.06 13.66
C PHE A 145 18.65 4.27 14.33
N ASN A 146 19.83 4.21 13.72
CA ASN A 146 21.04 3.61 14.30
C ASN A 146 21.96 4.62 15.00
N LEU A 147 21.62 5.91 15.05
CA LEU A 147 22.34 6.89 15.87
C LEU A 147 22.07 6.62 17.35
N ARG A 148 23.12 6.67 18.19
CA ARG A 148 23.01 6.40 19.63
C ARG A 148 22.03 7.37 20.29
N GLU A 149 22.13 8.66 19.99
CA GLU A 149 21.25 9.67 20.55
C GLU A 149 19.78 9.47 20.15
N VAL A 150 19.51 8.88 18.97
CA VAL A 150 18.16 8.56 18.53
C VAL A 150 17.63 7.33 19.26
N GLN A 151 18.46 6.29 19.42
CA GLN A 151 18.08 5.10 20.21
C GLN A 151 17.84 5.43 21.68
N GLU A 152 18.68 6.28 22.28
CA GLU A 152 18.48 6.80 23.65
C GLU A 152 17.17 7.59 23.76
N ALA A 153 16.89 8.47 22.79
CA ALA A 153 15.65 9.27 22.76
C ALA A 153 14.39 8.42 22.54
N LEU A 154 14.49 7.30 21.82
CA LEU A 154 13.41 6.33 21.62
C LEU A 154 13.32 5.29 22.75
N HIS A 155 14.14 5.42 23.80
CA HIS A 155 14.20 4.50 24.95
C HIS A 155 14.48 3.05 24.55
N VAL A 156 15.29 2.84 23.52
CA VAL A 156 15.80 1.51 23.17
C VAL A 156 16.62 0.98 24.37
N PRO A 157 16.29 -0.20 24.93
CA PRO A 157 16.97 -0.71 26.11
C PRO A 157 18.48 -0.83 25.90
N ALA A 158 19.27 -0.36 26.86
CA ALA A 158 20.72 -0.30 26.75
C ALA A 158 21.35 -1.71 26.63
N GLU A 159 20.70 -2.72 27.20
CA GLU A 159 21.09 -4.13 27.08
C GLU A 159 20.94 -4.70 25.67
N LEU A 160 20.09 -4.07 24.84
CA LEU A 160 19.95 -4.41 23.42
C LEU A 160 20.83 -3.51 22.54
N ALA A 161 21.50 -2.49 23.12
CA ALA A 161 22.26 -1.49 22.40
C ALA A 161 23.74 -1.89 22.15
N PRO A 162 24.31 -1.59 20.96
CA PRO A 162 23.65 -0.99 19.80
C PRO A 162 22.76 -2.03 19.12
N SER A 163 21.44 -1.82 19.16
CA SER A 163 20.50 -2.68 18.47
C SER A 163 20.57 -2.26 17.02
N LYS A 164 20.99 -3.15 16.13
CA LYS A 164 20.99 -2.82 14.71
C LYS A 164 19.55 -2.73 14.23
N TRP A 165 19.08 -1.51 13.96
CA TRP A 165 17.79 -1.29 13.33
C TRP A 165 17.92 -1.51 11.83
N GLU A 166 16.98 -2.26 11.26
CA GLU A 166 16.81 -2.47 9.82
C GLU A 166 15.33 -2.33 9.48
N THR A 167 15.02 -1.88 8.26
CA THR A 167 13.64 -1.65 7.79
C THR A 167 12.80 -2.92 7.81
N CYS A 168 13.40 -4.04 7.36
CA CYS A 168 12.76 -5.34 7.27
C CYS A 168 13.71 -6.42 7.80
N ASN A 169 13.16 -7.45 8.45
CA ASN A 169 13.93 -8.56 8.97
C ASN A 169 13.77 -9.80 8.08
N ASN A 170 14.83 -10.18 7.35
CA ASN A 170 14.79 -11.30 6.41
C ASN A 170 14.57 -12.65 7.10
N LEU A 171 15.01 -12.84 8.35
CA LEU A 171 14.77 -14.10 9.07
C LEU A 171 13.28 -14.29 9.37
N ILE A 172 12.59 -13.21 9.73
CA ILE A 172 11.13 -13.26 9.86
C ILE A 172 10.53 -13.49 8.48
N ASN A 173 11.03 -12.80 7.45
CA ASN A 173 10.52 -12.91 6.08
C ASN A 173 10.50 -14.36 5.58
N GLU A 174 11.65 -15.02 5.62
CA GLU A 174 11.84 -16.37 5.10
C GLU A 174 11.16 -17.47 5.92
N HIS A 175 10.74 -17.17 7.15
CA HIS A 175 10.21 -18.16 8.09
C HIS A 175 8.79 -17.89 8.58
N TRP A 176 8.17 -16.79 8.16
CA TRP A 176 6.80 -16.45 8.54
C TRP A 176 5.80 -17.41 7.89
N LYS A 177 5.08 -18.18 8.70
CA LYS A 177 4.11 -19.18 8.22
C LYS A 177 2.65 -18.81 8.45
N ASP A 178 2.39 -17.80 9.28
CA ASP A 178 1.03 -17.35 9.57
C ASP A 178 0.55 -16.36 8.49
N SER A 179 0.43 -16.90 7.28
CA SER A 179 0.02 -16.18 6.08
C SER A 179 -1.08 -16.99 5.41
N PRO A 180 -2.35 -16.88 5.86
CA PRO A 180 -3.46 -17.48 5.14
C PRO A 180 -3.46 -16.97 3.69
N SER A 181 -3.94 -17.75 2.73
CA SER A 181 -3.94 -17.34 1.32
C SER A 181 -5.00 -16.27 1.00
N SER A 182 -5.92 -16.03 1.93
CA SER A 182 -7.01 -15.07 1.77
C SER A 182 -7.52 -14.61 3.12
N VAL A 183 -7.90 -13.33 3.20
CA VAL A 183 -8.68 -12.77 4.32
C VAL A 183 -10.04 -12.22 3.86
N LEU A 184 -10.54 -12.60 2.68
CA LEU A 184 -11.84 -12.15 2.17
C LEU A 184 -13.01 -12.45 3.14
N ASP A 185 -12.97 -13.59 3.82
CA ASP A 185 -14.00 -13.94 4.81
C ASP A 185 -13.96 -13.02 6.05
N VAL A 186 -12.76 -12.55 6.41
CA VAL A 186 -12.59 -11.54 7.47
C VAL A 186 -13.24 -10.23 7.04
N TYR A 187 -13.02 -9.77 5.80
CA TYR A 187 -13.69 -8.58 5.27
C TYR A 187 -15.21 -8.72 5.31
N LYS A 188 -15.78 -9.86 4.90
CA LYS A 188 -17.23 -10.11 4.97
C LYS A 188 -17.77 -9.97 6.39
N GLU A 189 -17.08 -10.53 7.38
CA GLU A 189 -17.49 -10.40 8.78
C GLU A 189 -17.45 -8.94 9.26
N LEU A 190 -16.37 -8.23 8.98
CA LEU A 190 -16.16 -6.85 9.44
C LEU A 190 -17.13 -5.86 8.78
N ILE A 191 -17.47 -6.08 7.51
CA ILE A 191 -18.53 -5.35 6.82
C ILE A 191 -19.87 -5.56 7.53
N GLN A 192 -20.23 -6.81 7.86
CA GLN A 192 -21.47 -7.12 8.58
C GLN A 192 -21.48 -6.56 10.01
N ALA A 193 -20.30 -6.43 10.63
CA ALA A 193 -20.15 -5.79 11.93
C ALA A 193 -20.33 -4.25 11.87
N GLY A 194 -20.48 -3.66 10.68
CA GLY A 194 -20.73 -2.24 10.48
C GLY A 194 -19.48 -1.37 10.59
N LEU A 195 -18.29 -1.94 10.43
CA LEU A 195 -17.04 -1.18 10.40
C LEU A 195 -16.94 -0.37 9.09
N ARG A 196 -16.39 0.84 9.19
CA ARG A 196 -16.01 1.63 8.02
C ARG A 196 -14.69 1.12 7.46
N ILE A 197 -14.72 0.49 6.29
CA ILE A 197 -13.53 -0.13 5.69
C ILE A 197 -13.16 0.59 4.41
N TRP A 198 -11.92 1.09 4.34
CA TRP A 198 -11.40 1.70 3.12
C TRP A 198 -10.18 0.92 2.64
N MET A 199 -10.20 0.52 1.37
CA MET A 199 -9.00 0.07 0.67
C MET A 199 -8.53 1.22 -0.21
N PHE A 200 -7.23 1.49 -0.23
CA PHE A 200 -6.65 2.47 -1.14
C PHE A 200 -5.41 1.92 -1.81
N SER A 201 -5.14 2.34 -3.04
CA SER A 201 -3.96 1.88 -3.79
C SER A 201 -3.37 3.01 -4.61
N GLY A 202 -2.05 3.14 -4.61
CA GLY A 202 -1.32 3.94 -5.58
C GLY A 202 -1.39 3.33 -6.98
N ASP A 203 -1.66 4.12 -8.01
CA ASP A 203 -1.81 3.65 -9.40
C ASP A 203 -0.49 3.39 -10.14
N THR A 204 0.65 3.63 -9.49
CA THR A 204 1.99 3.34 -10.02
C THR A 204 2.70 2.19 -9.29
N ASP A 205 2.03 1.59 -8.30
CA ASP A 205 2.53 0.42 -7.59
C ASP A 205 2.48 -0.82 -8.50
N THR A 206 3.60 -1.54 -8.63
CA THR A 206 3.63 -2.83 -9.35
C THR A 206 3.63 -4.02 -8.40
N VAL A 207 3.79 -3.77 -7.10
CA VAL A 207 3.89 -4.78 -6.04
C VAL A 207 2.48 -5.28 -5.72
N ILE A 208 1.54 -4.37 -5.40
CA ILE A 208 0.10 -4.66 -5.27
C ILE A 208 -0.70 -3.56 -6.00
N PRO A 209 -0.84 -3.65 -7.33
CA PRO A 209 -1.46 -2.62 -8.15
C PRO A 209 -2.96 -2.45 -7.86
N VAL A 210 -3.50 -1.34 -8.38
CA VAL A 210 -4.95 -1.04 -8.38
C VAL A 210 -5.80 -2.21 -8.92
N THR A 211 -5.29 -2.96 -9.91
CA THR A 211 -5.96 -4.13 -10.48
C THR A 211 -6.12 -5.27 -9.47
N SER A 212 -5.12 -5.55 -8.65
CA SER A 212 -5.16 -6.56 -7.57
C SER A 212 -6.27 -6.24 -6.58
N THR A 213 -6.29 -5.02 -6.06
CA THR A 213 -7.34 -4.56 -5.15
C THR A 213 -8.73 -4.61 -5.80
N ARG A 214 -8.86 -4.30 -7.10
CA ARG A 214 -10.14 -4.39 -7.83
C ARG A 214 -10.64 -5.82 -7.94
N TYR A 215 -9.79 -6.78 -8.29
CA TYR A 215 -10.17 -8.19 -8.37
C TYR A 215 -10.59 -8.74 -7.01
N THR A 216 -9.83 -8.41 -5.97
CA THR A 216 -10.14 -8.76 -4.57
C THR A 216 -11.50 -8.20 -4.14
N ILE A 217 -11.81 -6.94 -4.45
CA ILE A 217 -13.12 -6.34 -4.14
C ILE A 217 -14.24 -6.98 -4.97
N ASP A 218 -14.00 -7.29 -6.26
CA ASP A 218 -14.99 -7.99 -7.08
C ASP A 218 -15.32 -9.38 -6.53
N ALA A 219 -14.35 -10.07 -5.95
CA ALA A 219 -14.53 -11.37 -5.29
C ALA A 219 -15.50 -11.29 -4.09
N LEU A 220 -15.57 -10.15 -3.40
CA LEU A 220 -16.51 -9.91 -2.30
C LEU A 220 -17.96 -9.74 -2.77
N LYS A 221 -18.21 -9.52 -4.07
CA LYS A 221 -19.53 -9.34 -4.68
C LYS A 221 -20.40 -8.29 -3.97
N LEU A 222 -19.77 -7.20 -3.54
CA LEU A 222 -20.45 -6.10 -2.86
C LEU A 222 -21.28 -5.26 -3.84
N GLN A 223 -22.45 -4.80 -3.38
CA GLN A 223 -23.28 -3.89 -4.16
C GLN A 223 -22.64 -2.50 -4.26
N THR A 224 -22.55 -1.94 -5.47
CA THR A 224 -22.10 -0.56 -5.67
C THR A 224 -23.17 0.42 -5.17
N VAL A 225 -22.75 1.36 -4.31
CA VAL A 225 -23.56 2.46 -3.77
C VAL A 225 -23.29 3.75 -4.53
N LYS A 226 -22.02 4.06 -4.83
CA LYS A 226 -21.65 5.16 -5.74
C LYS A 226 -20.69 4.64 -6.81
N PRO A 227 -20.97 4.88 -8.10
CA PRO A 227 -20.16 4.35 -9.19
C PRO A 227 -18.75 4.95 -9.21
N TRP A 228 -17.86 4.27 -9.92
CA TRP A 228 -16.49 4.72 -10.16
C TRP A 228 -16.46 6.14 -10.71
N ARG A 229 -15.79 7.05 -9.99
CA ARG A 229 -15.67 8.46 -10.38
C ARG A 229 -14.31 9.03 -9.98
N ALA A 230 -13.92 10.13 -10.63
CA ALA A 230 -12.78 10.91 -10.18
C ALA A 230 -13.07 11.59 -8.83
N TRP A 231 -12.01 11.79 -8.04
CA TRP A 231 -12.00 12.68 -6.89
C TRP A 231 -10.90 13.73 -7.05
N TYR A 232 -11.09 14.87 -6.39
CA TYR A 232 -10.33 16.09 -6.67
C TYR A 232 -9.65 16.65 -5.41
N ASP A 233 -8.52 17.30 -5.60
CA ASP A 233 -7.77 18.05 -4.59
C ASP A 233 -7.28 19.35 -5.26
N ASP A 234 -7.68 20.51 -4.74
CA ASP A 234 -7.42 21.83 -5.34
C ASP A 234 -7.73 21.93 -6.84
N GLY A 235 -8.86 21.34 -7.27
CA GLY A 235 -9.33 21.39 -8.66
C GLY A 235 -8.67 20.38 -9.61
N GLU A 236 -7.60 19.70 -9.17
CA GLU A 236 -6.92 18.66 -9.94
C GLU A 236 -7.42 17.27 -9.56
N VAL A 237 -7.38 16.32 -10.51
CA VAL A 237 -7.74 14.92 -10.24
C VAL A 237 -6.68 14.31 -9.33
N GLY A 238 -7.06 14.03 -8.08
CA GLY A 238 -6.24 13.31 -7.10
C GLY A 238 -6.28 11.79 -7.28
N GLY A 239 -7.30 11.29 -7.99
CA GLY A 239 -7.44 9.88 -8.33
C GLY A 239 -8.89 9.51 -8.59
N TRP A 240 -9.25 8.28 -8.25
CA TRP A 240 -10.60 7.76 -8.47
C TRP A 240 -11.11 6.97 -7.26
N THR A 241 -12.43 6.86 -7.13
CA THR A 241 -13.07 6.18 -6.01
C THR A 241 -14.35 5.49 -6.44
N GLN A 242 -14.69 4.42 -5.74
CA GLN A 242 -15.99 3.75 -5.81
C GLN A 242 -16.42 3.32 -4.42
N GLU A 243 -17.70 3.52 -4.12
CA GLU A 243 -18.27 3.18 -2.83
C GLU A 243 -19.18 1.97 -3.00
N TYR A 244 -18.93 0.94 -2.21
CA TYR A 244 -19.73 -0.26 -2.08
C TYR A 244 -20.45 -0.27 -0.74
N ASN A 245 -21.44 -1.14 -0.59
CA ASN A 245 -22.09 -1.34 0.70
C ASN A 245 -21.09 -1.94 1.70
N GLY A 246 -20.61 -1.11 2.64
CA GLY A 246 -19.66 -1.51 3.69
C GLY A 246 -18.17 -1.32 3.37
N LEU A 247 -17.80 -0.94 2.14
CA LEU A 247 -16.41 -0.77 1.73
C LEU A 247 -16.26 0.40 0.74
N THR A 248 -15.21 1.21 0.88
CA THR A 248 -14.84 2.24 -0.10
C THR A 248 -13.48 1.92 -0.70
N PHE A 249 -13.38 2.00 -2.02
CA PHE A 249 -12.11 1.88 -2.72
C PHE A 249 -11.65 3.26 -3.22
N VAL A 250 -10.36 3.57 -3.04
CA VAL A 250 -9.75 4.81 -3.51
C VAL A 250 -8.42 4.53 -4.22
N ALA A 251 -8.36 4.78 -5.53
CA ALA A 251 -7.09 4.86 -6.24
C ALA A 251 -6.50 6.27 -6.11
N VAL A 252 -5.19 6.38 -5.87
CA VAL A 252 -4.47 7.65 -5.72
C VAL A 252 -3.50 7.83 -6.87
N ARG A 253 -3.69 8.94 -7.61
CA ARG A 253 -3.00 9.20 -8.86
C ARG A 253 -1.53 9.57 -8.66
N GLY A 254 -0.65 8.91 -9.41
CA GLY A 254 0.79 9.09 -9.37
C GLY A 254 1.43 8.65 -8.06
N ALA A 255 0.77 7.79 -7.29
CA ALA A 255 1.30 7.25 -6.05
C ALA A 255 1.79 5.81 -6.24
N GLY A 256 2.88 5.45 -5.58
CA GLY A 256 3.37 4.08 -5.49
C GLY A 256 2.74 3.30 -4.34
N HIS A 257 3.40 2.22 -3.93
CA HIS A 257 3.02 1.34 -2.82
C HIS A 257 2.84 2.11 -1.52
N GLU A 258 3.81 2.96 -1.19
CA GLU A 258 3.72 3.87 -0.05
C GLU A 258 3.05 5.19 -0.47
N VAL A 259 1.72 5.18 -0.58
CA VAL A 259 0.95 6.36 -1.04
C VAL A 259 1.32 7.66 -0.30
N PRO A 260 1.45 7.70 1.04
CA PRO A 260 1.83 8.92 1.75
C PRO A 260 3.24 9.43 1.42
N LEU A 261 4.17 8.55 1.05
CA LEU A 261 5.53 8.93 0.66
C LEU A 261 5.53 9.63 -0.71
N HIS A 262 4.78 9.09 -1.67
CA HIS A 262 4.76 9.59 -3.06
C HIS A 262 3.85 10.81 -3.25
N ARG A 263 2.73 10.86 -2.52
CA ARG A 263 1.69 11.89 -2.66
C ARG A 263 1.16 12.33 -1.29
N PRO A 264 1.98 12.98 -0.43
CA PRO A 264 1.61 13.31 0.95
C PRO A 264 0.36 14.19 1.07
N LYS A 265 0.19 15.16 0.16
CA LYS A 265 -0.99 16.03 0.13
C LYS A 265 -2.27 15.24 -0.16
N LEU A 266 -2.24 14.39 -1.19
CA LEU A 266 -3.36 13.54 -1.57
C LEU A 266 -3.68 12.51 -0.48
N ALA A 267 -2.65 11.93 0.13
CA ALA A 267 -2.80 11.01 1.26
C ALA A 267 -3.43 11.69 2.48
N LEU A 268 -3.11 12.96 2.74
CA LEU A 268 -3.75 13.75 3.80
C LEU A 268 -5.23 13.99 3.50
N THR A 269 -5.60 14.31 2.26
CA THR A 269 -6.99 14.47 1.83
C THR A 269 -7.79 13.16 1.98
N LEU A 270 -7.18 12.03 1.59
CA LEU A 270 -7.70 10.69 1.81
C LEU A 270 -7.96 10.42 3.32
N ALA A 271 -6.95 10.61 4.16
CA ALA A 271 -7.03 10.35 5.60
C ALA A 271 -8.09 11.24 6.29
N LYS A 272 -8.15 12.53 5.94
CA LYS A 272 -9.18 13.45 6.45
C LYS A 272 -10.58 13.00 6.07
N SER A 273 -10.78 12.57 4.82
CA SER A 273 -12.09 12.10 4.35
C SER A 273 -12.54 10.84 5.11
N PHE A 274 -11.63 9.88 5.28
CA PHE A 274 -11.91 8.67 6.06
C PHE A 274 -12.27 8.99 7.52
N LEU A 275 -11.49 9.82 8.20
CA LEU A 275 -11.71 10.21 9.59
C LEU A 275 -13.05 10.94 9.76
N ALA A 276 -13.36 11.87 8.85
CA ALA A 276 -14.64 12.59 8.83
C ALA A 276 -15.83 11.68 8.49
N GLY A 277 -15.59 10.54 7.82
CA GLY A 277 -16.65 9.66 7.31
C GLY A 277 -17.36 10.23 6.10
N SER A 278 -16.68 11.10 5.36
CA SER A 278 -17.18 11.68 4.12
C SER A 278 -16.63 10.92 2.92
N SER A 279 -17.39 10.93 1.82
CA SER A 279 -16.88 10.54 0.51
C SER A 279 -15.67 11.37 0.10
N MET A 280 -14.80 10.82 -0.76
CA MET A 280 -13.74 11.62 -1.38
C MET A 280 -14.30 12.82 -2.15
N PRO A 281 -13.63 13.99 -2.15
CA PRO A 281 -14.17 15.21 -2.76
C PRO A 281 -14.54 15.02 -4.23
N ALA A 282 -15.71 15.52 -4.64
CA ALA A 282 -16.08 15.62 -6.05
C ALA A 282 -15.54 16.92 -6.65
N ALA A 283 -15.63 17.09 -7.98
CA ALA A 283 -15.38 18.39 -8.59
C ALA A 283 -16.31 19.42 -7.94
N ALA A 284 -15.78 20.58 -7.55
CA ALA A 284 -16.63 21.70 -7.20
C ALA A 284 -17.57 21.95 -8.39
N SER A 285 -18.88 22.01 -8.15
CA SER A 285 -19.78 22.55 -9.15
C SER A 285 -19.28 23.95 -9.48
N LEU A 286 -18.80 24.14 -10.70
CA LEU A 286 -18.67 25.46 -11.29
C LEU A 286 -20.07 26.05 -11.23
N GLU A 287 -20.38 26.81 -10.19
CA GLU A 287 -21.46 27.77 -10.26
C GLU A 287 -21.09 28.66 -11.44
N LEU A 288 -21.79 28.45 -12.55
CA LEU A 288 -21.82 29.36 -13.66
C LEU A 288 -22.26 30.69 -13.07
N VAL A 289 -21.30 31.54 -12.73
CA VAL A 289 -21.54 32.96 -12.52
C VAL A 289 -22.02 33.44 -13.89
N SER A 290 -23.34 33.42 -14.09
CA SER A 290 -23.97 34.09 -15.20
C SER A 290 -23.80 35.58 -14.94
N ASP A 291 -22.77 36.17 -15.53
CA ASP A 291 -22.68 37.62 -15.65
C ASP A 291 -23.99 38.12 -16.27
N SER A 292 -24.79 38.80 -15.46
CA SER A 292 -25.99 39.54 -15.85
C SER A 292 -25.66 41.02 -15.95
#